data_AF-K6WU94-F1
#
_entry.id   AF-K6WU94-F1
#
_cell.length_a   1.000
_cell.length_b   1.000
_cell.length_c   1.000
_cell.angle_alpha   90.00
_cell.angle_beta   90.00
_cell.angle_gamma   90.00
#
_symmetry.space_group_name_H-M   'P 1'
#
loop_
_entity.id
_entity.type
_entity.pdbx_description
1 polymer ?
#
loop_
_entity_poly.entity_id
_entity_poly.type
_entity_poly.pdbx_seq_one_letter_code
_entity_poly.pdbx_strand_id
1 'polypeptide(L)'
;MSDLQCPATFYVRAPAPEEQVPLPVGSDDERIVLVWSAPSRLGLARRLAAELGCDAREDEDLAGDVVAALEALSDLHRGESVVALPAGAYPGHPAGAWLRVRIDADGTAVTVVEG
;
A
#
# COMPACT_ATOMS: atom_id res chain seq x y z
N MET A 1 -7.04 20.52 -22.33
CA MET A 1 -7.83 19.45 -21.70
C MET A 1 -6.87 18.76 -20.74
N SER A 2 -7.08 18.97 -19.44
CA SER A 2 -6.23 18.44 -18.37
C SER A 2 -6.76 17.06 -18.02
N ASP A 3 -6.44 16.07 -18.85
CA ASP A 3 -6.82 14.68 -18.59
C ASP A 3 -5.98 14.13 -17.43
N LEU A 4 -6.50 14.34 -16.23
CA LEU A 4 -6.58 13.36 -15.14
C LEU A 4 -5.34 12.46 -14.97
N GLN A 5 -4.22 13.05 -14.51
CA GLN A 5 -3.20 12.29 -13.79
C GLN A 5 -3.72 12.05 -12.36
N CYS A 6 -4.61 11.07 -12.18
CA CYS A 6 -5.06 10.68 -10.86
C CYS A 6 -4.02 9.73 -10.23
N PRO A 7 -3.28 10.15 -9.18
CA PRO A 7 -2.32 9.27 -8.53
C PRO A 7 -2.99 8.07 -7.89
N ALA A 8 -2.28 6.95 -7.88
CA ALA A 8 -2.58 5.85 -6.97
C ALA A 8 -2.01 6.19 -5.58
N THR A 9 -2.79 5.93 -4.53
CA THR A 9 -2.35 6.09 -3.14
C THR A 9 -2.16 4.72 -2.50
N PHE A 10 -0.97 4.47 -1.99
CA PHE A 10 -0.59 3.25 -1.30
C PHE A 10 -0.33 3.53 0.17
N TYR A 11 -0.97 2.77 1.03
CA TYR A 11 -0.63 2.67 2.44
C TYR A 11 0.28 1.46 2.59
N VAL A 12 1.58 1.70 2.70
CA VAL A 12 2.61 0.66 2.77
C VAL A 12 2.98 0.45 4.23
N ARG A 13 2.97 -0.80 4.69
CA ARG A 13 3.52 -1.14 6.01
C ARG A 13 4.66 -2.11 5.87
N ALA A 14 5.85 -1.68 6.28
CA ALA A 14 6.97 -2.61 6.42
C ALA A 14 6.65 -3.70 7.47
N PRO A 15 7.22 -4.91 7.35
CA PRO A 15 7.10 -5.95 8.37
C PRO A 15 7.52 -5.42 9.75
N ALA A 16 6.82 -5.84 10.80
CA ALA A 16 7.11 -5.47 12.19
C ALA A 16 7.10 -6.72 13.08
N PRO A 17 7.87 -6.75 14.18
CA PRO A 17 7.91 -7.89 15.10
C PRO A 17 6.61 -8.09 15.90
N GLU A 18 5.77 -7.05 16.06
CA GLU A 18 4.49 -7.12 16.79
C GLU A 18 3.33 -6.74 15.85
N GLU A 19 2.47 -7.72 15.48
CA GLU A 19 1.38 -7.54 14.50
C GLU A 19 0.04 -7.07 15.12
N GLN A 20 0.11 -6.21 16.12
CA GLN A 20 -1.02 -5.33 16.44
C GLN A 20 -0.91 -4.10 15.54
N VAL A 21 -1.97 -3.84 14.78
CA VAL A 21 -1.93 -2.90 13.66
C VAL A 21 -3.09 -1.95 13.82
N PRO A 22 -2.91 -0.75 14.39
CA PRO A 22 -3.88 0.30 14.15
C PRO A 22 -3.89 0.58 12.64
N LEU A 23 -5.10 0.61 12.07
CA LEU A 23 -5.33 0.92 10.67
C LEU A 23 -4.84 2.36 10.37
N PRO A 24 -4.19 2.59 9.22
CA PRO A 24 -3.78 3.91 8.80
C PRO A 24 -4.96 4.62 8.11
N VAL A 25 -6.15 4.63 8.72
CA VAL A 25 -7.27 5.40 8.16
C VAL A 25 -7.09 6.86 8.56
N GLY A 26 -6.39 7.58 7.69
CA GLY A 26 -6.38 9.03 7.68
C GLY A 26 -7.70 9.55 7.13
N SER A 27 -8.55 10.06 8.02
CA SER A 27 -9.84 10.72 7.76
C SER A 27 -10.95 9.85 7.13
N ASP A 28 -12.19 10.13 7.52
CA ASP A 28 -13.41 9.41 7.09
C ASP A 28 -13.66 9.40 5.56
N ASP A 29 -12.89 10.17 4.78
CA ASP A 29 -13.09 10.36 3.34
C ASP A 29 -12.23 9.43 2.45
N GLU A 30 -11.14 8.83 2.95
CA GLU A 30 -10.28 7.95 2.14
C GLU A 30 -10.65 6.47 2.29
N ARG A 31 -11.39 5.95 1.30
CA ARG A 31 -11.80 4.55 1.24
C ARG A 31 -10.69 3.67 0.66
N ILE A 32 -10.19 2.72 1.47
CA ILE A 32 -9.33 1.63 0.98
C ILE A 32 -10.17 0.65 0.17
N VAL A 33 -9.83 0.46 -1.10
CA VAL A 33 -10.58 -0.43 -2.00
C VAL A 33 -10.05 -1.86 -2.00
N LEU A 34 -8.78 -2.05 -1.65
CA LEU A 34 -8.11 -3.35 -1.70
C LEU A 34 -6.87 -3.40 -0.79
N VAL A 35 -6.55 -4.58 -0.28
CA VAL A 35 -5.30 -4.88 0.42
C VAL A 35 -4.47 -5.86 -0.40
N TRP A 36 -3.31 -5.41 -0.89
CA TRP A 36 -2.30 -6.27 -1.49
C TRP A 36 -1.27 -6.73 -0.46
N SER A 37 -0.76 -7.94 -0.65
CA SER A 37 0.24 -8.51 0.26
C SER A 37 1.20 -9.43 -0.43
N ALA A 38 2.43 -9.46 0.07
CA ALA A 38 3.34 -10.56 -0.18
C ALA A 38 2.74 -11.87 0.38
N PRO A 39 3.06 -13.05 -0.19
CA PRO A 39 2.50 -14.32 0.25
C PRO A 39 2.70 -14.62 1.74
N SER A 40 3.86 -14.24 2.29
CA SER A 40 4.20 -14.39 3.71
C SER A 40 3.31 -13.56 4.65
N ARG A 41 2.53 -12.63 4.11
CA ARG A 41 1.70 -11.67 4.87
C ARG A 41 0.21 -11.78 4.55
N LEU A 42 -0.21 -12.78 3.78
CA LEU A 42 -1.62 -12.97 3.38
C LEU A 42 -2.58 -13.08 4.58
N GLY A 43 -2.15 -13.72 5.67
CA GLY A 43 -2.95 -13.83 6.90
C GLY A 43 -3.30 -12.47 7.49
N LEU A 44 -2.30 -11.58 7.58
CA LEU A 44 -2.50 -10.21 8.02
C LEU A 44 -3.37 -9.42 7.03
N ALA A 45 -3.12 -9.58 5.73
CA ALA A 45 -3.87 -8.90 4.67
C ALA A 45 -5.37 -9.19 4.76
N ARG A 46 -5.74 -10.47 4.95
CA ARG A 46 -7.13 -10.90 5.10
C ARG A 46 -7.79 -10.31 6.34
N ARG A 47 -7.07 -10.26 7.47
CA ARG A 47 -7.58 -9.64 8.70
C ARG A 47 -7.85 -8.15 8.47
N LEU A 48 -6.89 -7.45 7.88
CA LEU A 48 -6.98 -6.03 7.60
C LEU A 48 -8.12 -5.71 6.63
N ALA A 49 -8.24 -6.49 5.56
CA ALA A 49 -9.30 -6.34 4.57
C ALA A 49 -10.69 -6.55 5.18
N ALA A 50 -10.84 -7.53 6.08
CA ALA A 50 -12.07 -7.74 6.83
C ALA A 50 -12.42 -6.55 7.76
N GLU A 51 -11.44 -5.97 8.45
CA GLU A 51 -11.63 -4.77 9.29
C GLU A 51 -12.01 -3.53 8.44
N LEU A 52 -11.48 -3.43 7.23
CA LEU A 52 -11.74 -2.34 6.27
C LEU A 52 -13.00 -2.57 5.41
N GLY A 53 -13.59 -3.76 5.45
CA GLY A 53 -14.73 -4.11 4.58
C GLY A 53 -14.37 -4.17 3.09
N CYS A 54 -13.15 -4.59 2.75
CA CYS A 54 -12.68 -4.78 1.38
C CYS A 54 -12.05 -6.17 1.19
N ASP A 55 -11.53 -6.44 -0.01
CA ASP A 55 -10.88 -7.71 -0.35
C ASP A 55 -9.36 -7.66 -0.11
N ALA A 56 -8.77 -8.83 0.09
CA ALA A 56 -7.31 -9.02 0.12
C ALA A 56 -6.86 -9.81 -1.11
N ARG A 57 -5.74 -9.39 -1.70
CA ARG A 57 -5.06 -10.11 -2.78
C ARG A 57 -3.59 -10.34 -2.45
N GLU A 58 -3.08 -11.42 -3.04
CA GLU A 58 -1.68 -11.79 -2.95
C GLU A 58 -0.97 -11.34 -4.23
N ASP A 59 0.24 -10.82 -4.08
CA ASP A 59 1.15 -10.47 -5.17
C ASP A 59 2.57 -10.94 -4.79
N GLU A 60 3.16 -11.77 -5.65
CA GLU A 60 4.53 -12.28 -5.45
C GLU A 60 5.57 -11.16 -5.59
N ASP A 61 5.31 -10.12 -6.37
CA ASP A 61 6.25 -9.02 -6.59
C ASP A 61 6.47 -8.19 -5.32
N LEU A 62 5.47 -8.15 -4.42
CA LEU A 62 5.59 -7.55 -3.08
C LEU A 62 6.55 -8.33 -2.15
N ALA A 63 6.97 -9.54 -2.51
CA ALA A 63 8.02 -10.27 -1.81
C ALA A 63 9.43 -9.83 -2.23
N GLY A 64 9.56 -9.20 -3.39
CA GLY A 64 10.82 -8.74 -3.99
C GLY A 64 11.03 -7.23 -3.84
N ASP A 65 11.10 -6.53 -4.97
CA ASP A 65 11.30 -5.09 -5.02
C ASP A 65 9.99 -4.35 -4.79
N VAL A 66 9.85 -3.79 -3.59
CA VAL A 66 8.65 -3.07 -3.17
C VAL A 66 8.36 -1.86 -4.07
N VAL A 67 9.38 -1.15 -4.56
CA VAL A 67 9.15 0.05 -5.39
C VAL A 67 8.59 -0.38 -6.74
N ALA A 68 9.24 -1.34 -7.40
CA ALA A 68 8.79 -1.86 -8.69
C ALA A 68 7.38 -2.48 -8.60
N ALA A 69 7.07 -3.19 -7.51
CA ALA A 69 5.73 -3.75 -7.29
C ALA A 69 4.66 -2.66 -7.14
N LEU A 70 4.95 -1.59 -6.38
CA LEU A 70 4.00 -0.48 -6.22
C LEU A 70 3.82 0.30 -7.54
N GLU A 71 4.87 0.47 -8.33
CA GLU A 71 4.76 1.07 -9.66
C GLU A 71 3.83 0.24 -10.55
N ALA A 72 4.00 -1.08 -10.60
CA ALA A 72 3.13 -1.96 -11.38
C ALA A 72 1.66 -1.91 -10.90
N LEU A 73 1.44 -1.87 -9.59
CA LEU A 73 0.11 -1.72 -9.01
C LEU A 73 -0.49 -0.33 -9.25
N SER A 74 0.33 0.71 -9.42
CA SER A 74 -0.14 2.08 -9.59
C SER A 74 -0.93 2.26 -10.88
N ASP A 75 -0.55 1.54 -11.93
CA ASP A 75 -1.26 1.53 -13.21
C ASP A 75 -2.65 0.90 -13.10
N LEU A 76 -2.83 -0.06 -12.18
CA LEU A 76 -4.09 -0.74 -11.93
C LEU A 76 -5.03 0.06 -11.02
N HIS A 77 -4.47 0.84 -10.09
CA HIS A 77 -5.18 1.50 -9.00
C HIS A 77 -5.17 3.03 -9.10
N ARG A 78 -5.17 3.57 -10.33
CA ARG A 78 -5.16 5.01 -10.57
C ARG A 78 -6.38 5.70 -9.93
N GLY A 79 -6.13 6.69 -9.09
CA GLY A 79 -7.18 7.40 -8.35
C GLY A 79 -7.77 6.62 -7.18
N GLU A 80 -7.25 5.45 -6.87
CA GLU A 80 -7.70 4.61 -5.75
C GLU A 80 -6.73 4.67 -4.57
N SER A 81 -7.22 4.27 -3.40
CA SER A 81 -6.40 4.07 -2.21
C SER A 81 -6.36 2.58 -1.87
N VAL A 82 -5.16 2.04 -1.77
CA VAL A 82 -4.93 0.61 -1.47
C VAL A 82 -3.91 0.47 -0.35
N VAL A 83 -3.97 -0.65 0.36
CA VAL A 83 -2.90 -1.03 1.29
C VAL A 83 -1.95 -2.00 0.60
N ALA A 84 -0.66 -1.85 0.82
CA ALA A 84 0.36 -2.80 0.40
C ALA A 84 1.14 -3.32 1.61
N LEU A 85 1.20 -4.65 1.74
CA LEU A 85 1.92 -5.36 2.80
C LEU A 85 3.10 -6.12 2.19
N PRO A 86 4.24 -5.46 1.90
CA PRO A 86 5.43 -6.10 1.36
C PRO A 86 6.12 -7.03 2.37
N ALA A 87 6.92 -7.98 1.88
CA ALA A 87 7.74 -8.85 2.74
C ALA A 87 8.97 -8.14 3.31
N GLY A 88 9.38 -7.03 2.71
CA GLY A 88 10.53 -6.21 3.11
C GLY A 88 10.15 -4.79 3.50
N ALA A 89 11.12 -4.05 4.02
CA ALA A 89 10.95 -2.62 4.30
C ALA A 89 10.97 -1.82 2.99
N TYR A 90 10.23 -0.71 2.97
CA TYR A 90 10.35 0.26 1.89
C TYR A 90 11.73 0.95 1.98
N PRO A 91 12.45 1.17 0.86
CA PRO A 91 13.79 1.74 0.89
C PRO A 91 13.88 3.05 1.67
N GLY A 92 14.84 3.14 2.59
CA GLY A 92 15.09 4.37 3.37
C GLY A 92 14.16 4.58 4.58
N HIS A 93 13.23 3.67 4.87
CA HIS A 93 12.30 3.80 6.00
C HIS A 93 12.41 2.65 7.01
N PRO A 94 12.15 2.93 8.30
CA PRO A 94 12.24 1.93 9.35
C PRO A 94 11.17 0.85 9.22
N ALA A 95 11.50 -0.35 9.69
CA ALA A 95 10.57 -1.47 9.79
C ALA A 95 9.35 -1.10 10.68
N GLY A 96 8.17 -1.59 10.30
CA GLY A 96 6.92 -1.44 11.05
C GLY A 96 6.19 -0.10 10.96
N ALA A 97 6.80 0.95 10.38
CA ALA A 97 6.13 2.21 10.14
C ALA A 97 5.06 2.08 9.04
N TRP A 98 3.98 2.87 9.18
CA TRP A 98 3.05 3.13 8.08
C TRP A 98 3.58 4.26 7.23
N LEU A 99 3.58 4.03 5.92
CA LEU A 99 4.01 4.99 4.92
C LEU A 99 2.83 5.22 3.97
N ARG A 100 2.45 6.48 3.77
CA ARG A 100 1.58 6.85 2.67
C ARG A 100 2.46 7.18 1.48
N VAL A 101 2.40 6.38 0.43
CA VAL A 101 3.11 6.53 -0.84
C VAL A 101 2.10 6.93 -1.92
N ARG A 102 2.31 8.07 -2.58
CA ARG A 102 1.54 8.45 -3.77
C ARG A 102 2.41 8.24 -5.00
N ILE A 103 1.87 7.64 -6.06
CA ILE A 103 2.55 7.44 -7.33
C ILE A 103 1.68 8.05 -8.43
N ASP A 104 2.22 9.07 -9.11
CA ASP A 104 1.58 9.70 -10.26
C ASP A 104 1.72 8.84 -11.52
N ALA A 105 0.91 9.11 -12.54
CA ALA A 105 0.89 8.36 -13.81
C ALA A 105 2.24 8.35 -14.57
N ASP A 106 3.17 9.22 -14.18
CA ASP A 106 4.50 9.35 -14.76
C ASP A 106 5.55 8.55 -13.96
N GLY A 107 5.13 7.80 -12.93
CA GLY A 107 5.97 6.98 -12.03
C GLY A 107 6.95 7.76 -11.15
N THR A 108 7.09 9.07 -11.39
CA THR A 108 8.30 9.82 -10.99
C THR A 108 8.20 10.44 -9.58
N ALA A 109 7.00 10.68 -9.06
CA ALA A 109 6.80 11.37 -7.79
C ALA A 109 6.30 10.43 -6.71
N VAL A 110 7.22 9.94 -5.86
CA VAL A 110 6.91 9.27 -4.61
C VAL A 110 6.88 10.31 -3.50
N THR A 111 5.70 10.61 -2.96
CA THR A 111 5.59 11.38 -1.70
C THR A 111 5.36 10.42 -0.56
N VAL A 112 6.29 10.38 0.40
CA VAL A 112 6.15 9.58 1.63
C VAL A 112 5.69 10.46 2.77
N VAL A 113 4.55 10.12 3.38
CA VAL A 113 4.09 10.73 4.63
C VAL A 113 4.16 9.68 5.73
N GLU A 114 4.90 9.97 6.80
CA GLU A 114 4.93 9.14 8.00
C GLU A 114 3.63 9.33 8.77
N GLY A 115 2.90 8.24 9.00
CA GLY A 115 1.62 8.21 9.73
C GLY A 115 1.71 7.61 11.11
#